data_AF-A0A1V5N880-F1
#
_entry.id   AF-A0A1V5N880-F1
#
_cell.length_a   1.000
_cell.length_b   1.000
_cell.length_c   1.000
_cell.angle_alpha   90.00
_cell.angle_beta   90.00
_cell.angle_gamma   90.00
#
_symmetry.space_group_name_H-M   'P 1'
#
loop_
_entity.id
_entity.type
_entity.pdbx_description
1 polymer ?
#
loop_
_entity_poly.entity_id
_entity_poly.type
_entity_poly.pdbx_seq_one_letter_code
_entity_poly.pdbx_strand_id
1 'polypeptide(L)' 'MKDPRLEKLAQVLVRYSVALKPNDLVVIQSTPIGEPLVVELYKAALQAGAHPQVRMAPEELTE' A
#
# COMPACT_ATOMS: atom_id res chain seq x y z
N MET A 1 10.58 -13.39 8.39
CA MET A 1 11.63 -12.45 7.93
C MET A 1 11.00 -11.54 6.90
N LYS A 2 11.10 -10.20 7.03
CA LYS A 2 10.55 -9.28 6.03
C LYS A 2 11.30 -9.42 4.70
N ASP A 3 10.58 -9.45 3.57
CA ASP A 3 11.19 -9.43 2.24
C ASP A 3 11.58 -7.98 1.86
N PRO A 4 12.87 -7.65 1.73
CA PRO A 4 13.31 -6.28 1.40
C PRO A 4 12.89 -5.82 0.00
N ARG A 5 12.49 -6.74 -0.89
CA ARG A 5 12.00 -6.40 -2.22
C ARG A 5 10.62 -5.75 -2.17
N LEU A 6 9.77 -6.18 -1.23
CA LEU A 6 8.44 -5.60 -1.03
C LEU A 6 8.52 -4.17 -0.50
N GLU A 7 9.45 -3.91 0.42
CA GLU A 7 9.70 -2.56 0.93
C GLU A 7 10.15 -1.61 -0.19
N LYS A 8 11.11 -2.04 -1.01
CA LYS A 8 11.57 -1.24 -2.16
C LYS A 8 10.46 -0.99 -3.17
N LEU A 9 9.66 -2.01 -3.48
CA LEU A 9 8.51 -1.88 -4.38
C LEU A 9 7.50 -0.87 -3.83
N ALA A 10 7.15 -0.97 -2.55
CA ALA A 10 6.24 -0.04 -1.89
C ALA A 10 6.74 1.42 -1.98
N GLN A 11 8.04 1.65 -1.77
CA GLN A 11 8.63 2.98 -1.92
C GLN A 11 8.52 3.52 -3.34
N VAL A 12 8.76 2.69 -4.36
CA VAL A 12 8.62 3.10 -5.77
C VAL A 12 7.16 3.44 -6.09
N LEU A 13 6.22 2.57 -5.71
CA LEU A 13 4.80 2.78 -5.97
C LEU A 13 4.29 4.07 -5.32
N VAL A 14 4.66 4.31 -4.05
CA VAL A 14 4.22 5.48 -3.29
C VAL A 14 4.87 6.77 -3.78
N ARG A 15 6.20 6.79 -3.95
CA ARG A 15 6.96 8.04 -4.20
C ARG A 15 7.04 8.41 -5.67
N TYR A 16 7.09 7.41 -6.56
CA TYR A 16 7.30 7.65 -7.98
C TYR A 16 6.02 7.44 -8.79
N SER A 17 5.37 6.29 -8.65
CA SER A 17 4.21 5.95 -9.50
C SER A 17 2.96 6.76 -9.14
N VAL A 18 2.57 6.74 -7.87
CA VAL A 18 1.40 7.50 -7.37
C VAL A 18 1.82 8.91 -6.95
N ALA A 19 3.09 9.08 -6.56
CA ALA A 19 3.67 10.34 -6.10
C ALA A 19 2.85 11.01 -4.98
N LEU A 20 2.54 10.23 -3.94
CA LEU A 20 1.74 10.69 -2.80
C LEU A 20 2.35 11.90 -2.10
N LYS A 21 1.48 12.83 -1.70
CA LYS A 21 1.79 14.04 -0.96
C LYS A 21 1.22 14.00 0.46
N PRO A 22 1.74 14.84 1.37
CA PRO A 22 1.16 14.99 2.69
C PRO A 22 -0.32 15.35 2.61
N ASN A 23 -1.13 14.71 3.45
CA ASN A 23 -2.59 14.79 3.54
C ASN A 23 -3.37 14.15 2.37
N ASP A 24 -2.72 13.50 1.41
CA ASP A 24 -3.46 12.75 0.38
C ASP A 24 -4.26 11.60 1.00
N LEU A 25 -5.50 11.44 0.57
CA LEU A 25 -6.30 10.25 0.88
C LEU A 25 -5.99 9.19 -0.18
N VAL A 26 -5.60 7.99 0.25
CA VAL A 26 -5.30 6.88 -0.66
C VAL A 26 -5.97 5.60 -0.19
N VAL A 27 -6.57 4.87 -1.13
CA VAL A 27 -7.13 3.54 -0.85
C VAL A 27 -6.17 2.49 -1.39
N ILE A 28 -5.75 1.57 -0.54
CA ILE A 28 -4.96 0.39 -0.91
C ILE A 28 -5.94 -0.79 -0.98
N GLN A 29 -6.22 -1.26 -2.19
CA GLN A 29 -7.10 -2.39 -2.45
C GLN A 29 -6.29 -3.63 -2.79
N SER A 30 -6.63 -4.77 -2.18
CA SER A 30 -5.94 -6.04 -2.43
C SER A 30 -6.80 -7.22 -1.98
N THR A 31 -6.49 -8.40 -2.48
CA THR A 31 -6.91 -9.67 -1.88
C THR A 31 -5.97 -10.06 -0.73
N PRO A 32 -6.33 -11.04 0.13
CA PRO A 32 -5.51 -11.45 1.28
C PRO A 32 -4.10 -11.93 0.90
N ILE A 33 -3.92 -12.51 -0.29
CA ILE A 33 -2.59 -12.96 -0.75
C ILE A 33 -1.59 -11.81 -0.90
N GLY A 34 -2.08 -10.59 -1.15
CA GLY A 34 -1.27 -9.38 -1.28
C GLY A 34 -0.91 -8.70 0.04
N GLU A 35 -1.37 -9.22 1.18
CA GLU A 35 -1.13 -8.65 2.51
C GLU A 35 0.34 -8.24 2.76
N PRO A 36 1.35 -9.06 2.40
CA PRO A 36 2.75 -8.68 2.64
C PRO A 36 3.16 -7.36 1.97
N LEU A 37 2.62 -7.05 0.78
CA LEU A 37 2.88 -5.80 0.08
C LEU A 37 2.02 -4.66 0.61
N VAL A 38 0.74 -4.92 0.92
CA VAL A 38 -0.18 -3.93 1.49
C VAL A 38 0.38 -3.33 2.78
N VAL A 39 0.97 -4.16 3.64
CA VAL A 39 1.59 -3.73 4.89
C VAL A 39 2.75 -2.76 4.65
N GLU A 40 3.58 -2.99 3.63
CA GLU A 40 4.70 -2.09 3.30
C GLU A 40 4.22 -0.83 2.55
N LEU A 41 3.18 -0.92 1.72
CA LEU A 41 2.52 0.23 1.10
C LEU A 41 1.91 1.17 2.15
N TYR A 42 1.22 0.61 3.15
CA TYR A 42 0.62 1.38 4.23
C TYR A 42 1.69 2.18 5.01
N LYS A 43 2.82 1.53 5.34
CA LYS A 43 3.95 2.19 5.99
C LYS A 43 4.55 3.29 5.12
N ALA A 44 4.79 3.02 3.84
CA ALA A 44 5.36 3.98 2.92
C ALA A 44 4.44 5.20 2.72
N ALA A 45 3.12 4.98 2.66
CA ALA A 45 2.13 6.06 2.56
C ALA A 45 2.10 6.95 3.82
N LEU A 46 2.13 6.35 5.02
CA LEU A 46 2.25 7.11 6.27
C LEU A 46 3.55 7.92 6.34
N GLN A 47 4.67 7.34 5.88
CA GLN A 47 5.96 8.05 5.81
C GLN A 47 5.94 9.23 4.82
N ALA A 48 5.13 9.16 3.77
CA ALA A 48 4.89 10.27 2.85
C ALA A 48 3.93 11.34 3.43
N GLY A 49 3.38 11.13 4.62
CA GLY A 49 2.41 12.01 5.26
C GLY A 49 0.99 11.86 4.72
N ALA A 50 0.71 10.82 3.94
CA ALA A 50 -0.62 10.52 3.41
C ALA A 50 -1.49 9.78 4.45
N HIS A 51 -2.79 9.66 4.16
CA HIS A 51 -3.78 8.97 4.97
C HIS A 51 -4.29 7.72 4.23
N PRO A 52 -3.61 6.57 4.37
CA PRO A 52 -4.01 5.35 3.72
C PRO A 52 -5.22 4.68 4.39
N GLN A 53 -6.17 4.21 3.58
CA GLN A 53 -7.23 3.28 3.98
C GLN A 53 -6.99 1.94 3.26
N VAL A 54 -6.98 0.84 4.00
CA VAL A 54 -6.87 -0.50 3.42
C VAL A 54 -8.26 -1.08 3.21
N ARG A 55 -8.51 -1.61 2.01
CA ARG A 55 -9.67 -2.46 1.73
C ARG A 55 -9.14 -3.80 1.25
N MET A 56 -9.28 -4.79 2.11
CA MET A 56 -8.86 -6.14 1.80
C MET A 56 -10.05 -7.07 1.95
N ALA A 57 -10.38 -7.76 0.86
CA ALA A 57 -11.49 -8.69 0.78
C ALA A 57 -11.08 -9.91 -0.04
N PRO A 58 -11.62 -11.10 0.27
CA PRO A 58 -11.54 -12.26 -0.62
C PRO A 58 -11.92 -11.88 -2.05
N GLU A 59 -11.30 -12.53 -3.03
CA GLU A 59 -11.51 -12.23 -4.44
C GLU A 59 -12.97 -12.48 -4.86
N GLU A 60 -13.65 -13.40 -4.18
CA GLU A 60 -15.06 -13.71 -4.36
C GLU A 60 -16.01 -12.60 -3.86
N LEU A 61 -15.52 -11.64 -3.08
CA LEU A 61 -16.30 -10.51 -2.55
C LEU A 61 -15.96 -9.17 -3.23
N THR A 62 -15.02 -9.17 -4.18
CA THR A 62 -14.69 -8.00 -5.01
C THR A 62 -15.53 -7.99 -6.28
N GLU A 63 -16.78 -7.53 -6.15
CA GLU A 63 -17.65 -7.13 -7.27
C GLU A 63 -18.04 -5.65 -7.18
#